data_AF-A0A1V4ATG0-F1
#
_entry.id   AF-A0A1V4ATG0-F1
#
_cell.length_a   1.000
_cell.length_b   1.000
_cell.length_c   1.000
_cell.angle_alpha   90.00
_cell.angle_beta   90.00
_cell.angle_gamma   90.00
#
_symmetry.space_group_name_H-M   'P 1'
#
loop_
_entity.id
_entity.type
_entity.pdbx_description
1 polymer ?
#
loop_
_entity_poly.entity_id
_entity_poly.type
_entity_poly.pdbx_seq_one_letter_code
_entity_poly.pdbx_strand_id
1 'polypeptide(L)'
;MAKKYSDCPTGKTGGDLGSFPRHGVMVEDFAKAAYATEVGKVSDPVKTEFGYHLIKVTAKTPPKDVSFSQVKDKVREELVALEMNALIKDLKEKARIEITL
;
A
#
# COMPACT_ATOMS: atom_id res chain seq x y z
N MET A 1 -18.99 16.66 4.70
CA MET A 1 -17.89 16.68 5.68
C MET A 1 -16.52 16.51 5.02
N ALA A 2 -16.26 15.47 4.22
CA ALA A 2 -14.95 15.27 3.57
C ALA A 2 -14.50 16.44 2.65
N LYS A 3 -15.40 17.04 1.86
CA LYS A 3 -15.11 18.22 1.02
C LYS A 3 -14.67 19.49 1.78
N LYS A 4 -14.90 19.56 3.09
CA LYS A 4 -14.73 20.79 3.90
C LYS A 4 -13.56 20.75 4.89
N TYR A 5 -13.04 19.55 5.22
CA TYR A 5 -12.04 19.36 6.29
C TYR A 5 -10.92 18.37 5.91
N SER A 6 -10.90 17.83 4.70
CA SER A 6 -9.88 16.87 4.29
C SER A 6 -8.73 17.57 3.57
N ASP A 7 -7.52 17.48 4.12
CA ASP A 7 -6.26 17.94 3.49
C ASP A 7 -5.72 16.93 2.46
N CYS A 8 -6.37 15.78 2.26
CA CYS A 8 -5.99 14.87 1.18
C CYS A 8 -6.41 15.43 -0.19
N PRO A 9 -5.61 15.21 -1.27
CA PRO A 9 -5.97 15.61 -2.64
C PRO A 9 -7.33 15.05 -3.11
N THR A 10 -7.76 13.92 -2.54
CA THR A 10 -9.07 13.27 -2.77
C THR A 10 -10.23 13.96 -2.06
N GLY A 11 -10.02 15.00 -1.26
CA GLY A 11 -11.08 15.80 -0.64
C GLY A 11 -12.09 16.35 -1.67
N LYS A 12 -11.62 16.64 -2.90
CA LYS A 12 -12.48 17.11 -4.02
C LYS A 12 -13.47 16.05 -4.51
N THR A 13 -13.10 14.77 -4.48
CA THR A 13 -13.95 13.62 -4.83
C THR A 13 -14.70 13.04 -3.62
N GLY A 14 -14.67 13.73 -2.47
CA GLY A 14 -15.36 13.27 -1.25
C GLY A 14 -14.57 12.27 -0.41
N GLY A 15 -13.26 12.13 -0.66
CA GLY A 15 -12.36 11.26 0.10
C GLY A 15 -12.36 9.80 -0.37
N ASP A 16 -12.85 9.51 -1.58
CA ASP A 16 -12.82 8.16 -2.13
C ASP A 16 -11.39 7.76 -2.50
N LEU A 17 -10.96 6.59 -2.01
CA LEU A 17 -9.65 5.99 -2.23
C LEU A 17 -9.73 4.80 -3.20
N GLY A 18 -10.93 4.44 -3.67
CA GLY A 18 -11.15 3.25 -4.49
C GLY A 18 -10.89 1.95 -3.72
N SER A 19 -10.63 0.88 -4.46
CA SER A 19 -10.28 -0.43 -3.89
C SER A 19 -8.77 -0.57 -3.78
N PHE A 20 -8.27 -0.84 -2.58
CA PHE A 20 -6.84 -1.10 -2.35
C PHE A 20 -6.64 -2.47 -1.68
N PRO A 21 -5.50 -3.13 -1.95
CA PRO A 21 -5.14 -4.39 -1.29
C PRO A 21 -4.76 -4.16 0.18
N ARG A 22 -4.90 -5.19 1.01
CA ARG A 22 -4.58 -5.14 2.45
C ARG A 22 -3.14 -4.73 2.75
N HIS A 23 -2.20 -5.04 1.85
CA HIS A 23 -0.79 -4.78 2.04
C HIS A 23 -0.21 -4.03 0.84
N GLY A 24 0.79 -3.18 1.09
CA GLY A 24 1.67 -2.61 0.06
C GLY A 24 1.24 -1.27 -0.55
N VAL A 25 -0.02 -0.86 -0.40
CA VAL A 25 -0.52 0.40 -1.01
C VAL A 25 -0.81 1.50 0.00
N MET A 26 -1.19 1.13 1.23
CA MET A 26 -1.55 2.07 2.30
C MET A 26 -0.70 1.82 3.54
N VAL A 27 -0.57 2.85 4.37
CA VAL A 27 0.08 2.76 5.70
C VAL A 27 -0.56 1.65 6.51
N GLU A 28 0.26 0.89 7.23
CA GLU A 28 -0.20 -0.34 7.89
C GLU A 28 -1.36 -0.09 8.87
N ASP A 29 -1.28 0.99 9.64
CA ASP A 29 -2.34 1.38 10.59
C ASP A 29 -3.66 1.74 9.88
N PHE A 30 -3.56 2.43 8.74
CA PHE A 30 -4.72 2.77 7.92
C PHE A 30 -5.37 1.51 7.34
N ALA A 31 -4.55 0.62 6.74
CA ALA A 31 -5.04 -0.61 6.15
C ALA A 31 -5.67 -1.52 7.21
N LYS A 32 -5.05 -1.67 8.38
CA LYS A 32 -5.60 -2.45 9.51
C LYS A 32 -6.96 -1.92 9.95
N ALA A 33 -7.09 -0.62 10.18
CA ALA A 33 -8.35 -0.02 10.61
C ALA A 33 -9.45 -0.14 9.55
N ALA A 34 -9.12 0.06 8.27
CA ALA A 34 -10.05 -0.11 7.15
C ALA A 34 -10.56 -1.56 7.05
N TYR A 35 -9.67 -2.54 7.17
CA TYR A 35 -10.06 -3.96 7.10
C TYR A 35 -10.78 -4.46 8.36
N ALA A 36 -10.50 -3.89 9.53
CA ALA A 36 -11.19 -4.18 10.78
C ALA A 36 -12.62 -3.62 10.82
N THR A 37 -12.86 -2.48 10.18
CA THR A 37 -14.16 -1.80 10.18
C THR A 37 -15.18 -2.53 9.31
N GLU A 38 -16.41 -2.67 9.78
CA GLU A 38 -17.50 -3.28 9.00
C GLU A 38 -17.90 -2.43 7.79
N VAL A 39 -18.41 -3.09 6.74
CA VAL A 39 -18.94 -2.39 5.57
C VAL A 39 -20.12 -1.50 5.99
N GLY A 40 -20.09 -0.24 5.58
CA GLY A 40 -21.08 0.77 5.92
C GLY A 40 -20.76 1.57 7.19
N LYS A 41 -19.84 1.10 8.05
CA LYS A 41 -19.45 1.81 9.28
C LYS A 41 -18.25 2.73 9.07
N VAL A 42 -18.16 3.73 9.96
CA VAL A 42 -17.00 4.61 10.10
C VAL A 42 -16.14 4.09 11.23
N SER A 43 -14.84 3.98 10.98
CA SER A 43 -13.81 3.61 11.96
C SER A 43 -13.61 4.69 13.03
N ASP A 44 -12.99 4.30 14.14
CA ASP A 44 -12.42 5.25 15.10
C ASP A 44 -11.29 6.08 14.45
N PRO A 45 -10.94 7.26 15.00
CA PRO A 45 -9.87 8.10 14.47
C PRO A 45 -8.53 7.35 14.42
N VAL A 46 -8.03 7.09 13.21
CA VAL A 46 -6.78 6.38 12.97
C VAL A 46 -5.65 7.40 12.90
N LYS A 47 -4.67 7.28 13.78
CA LYS A 47 -3.44 8.08 13.72
C LYS A 47 -2.48 7.46 12.71
N THR A 48 -2.04 8.24 11.73
CA THR A 48 -0.96 7.89 10.81
C THR A 48 0.10 8.99 10.81
N GLU A 49 1.19 8.80 10.07
CA GLU A 49 2.21 9.83 9.87
C GLU A 49 1.67 11.11 9.20
N PHE A 50 0.51 11.02 8.54
CA PHE A 50 -0.17 12.15 7.90
C PHE A 50 -1.22 12.83 8.79
N GLY A 51 -1.36 12.40 10.05
CA GLY A 51 -2.32 12.97 11.01
C GLY A 51 -3.42 11.98 11.39
N TYR A 52 -4.65 12.47 11.56
CA TYR A 52 -5.80 11.66 11.96
C TYR A 52 -6.74 11.42 10.77
N HIS A 53 -7.12 10.16 10.56
CA HIS A 53 -8.00 9.75 9.48
C HIS A 53 -9.26 9.08 10.02
N LEU A 54 -10.40 9.42 9.43
CA LEU A 54 -11.67 8.72 9.63
C LEU A 54 -11.96 7.91 8.37
N ILE A 55 -12.02 6.59 8.52
CA ILE A 55 -12.20 5.67 7.39
C ILE A 55 -13.64 5.18 7.37
N LYS A 56 -14.32 5.27 6.22
CA LYS A 56 -15.62 4.64 5.99
C LYS A 56 -15.47 3.55 4.95
N VAL A 57 -15.79 2.31 5.31
CA VAL A 57 -15.71 1.18 4.38
C VAL A 57 -16.98 1.12 3.56
N THR A 58 -16.89 1.29 2.24
CA THR A 58 -18.05 1.26 1.33
C THR A 58 -18.34 -0.13 0.79
N ALA A 59 -17.29 -0.92 0.54
CA ALA A 59 -17.39 -2.31 0.07
C ALA A 59 -16.15 -3.11 0.48
N LYS A 60 -16.29 -4.43 0.60
CA LYS A 60 -15.18 -5.37 0.77
C LYS A 60 -15.27 -6.44 -0.31
N THR A 61 -14.19 -6.62 -1.07
CA THR A 61 -14.07 -7.75 -1.99
C THR A 61 -13.61 -8.97 -1.21
N PRO A 62 -14.26 -10.14 -1.35
CA PRO A 62 -13.80 -11.35 -0.69
C PRO A 62 -12.41 -11.75 -1.18
N PRO A 63 -11.56 -12.35 -0.31
CA PRO A 63 -10.27 -12.87 -0.73
C PRO A 63 -10.50 -13.90 -1.84
N LYS A 64 -9.84 -13.68 -2.98
CA LYS A 64 -9.81 -14.67 -4.05
C LYS A 64 -8.73 -15.67 -3.67
N ASP A 65 -9.09 -16.94 -3.51
CA ASP A 65 -8.13 -18.03 -3.38
C ASP A 65 -7.28 -18.06 -4.65
N VAL A 66 -6.06 -17.55 -4.55
CA VAL A 66 -5.04 -17.71 -5.57
C VAL A 66 -4.37 -19.05 -5.32
N SER A 67 -4.42 -19.95 -6.29
CA SER A 67 -3.77 -21.26 -6.14
C SER A 67 -2.25 -21.09 -6.10
N PHE A 68 -1.57 -21.97 -5.36
CA PHE A 68 -0.10 -21.98 -5.28
C PHE A 68 0.58 -21.98 -6.66
N SER A 69 -0.04 -22.65 -7.65
CA SER A 69 0.44 -22.68 -9.03
C SER A 69 0.50 -21.30 -9.70
N GLN A 70 -0.41 -20.38 -9.36
CA GLN A 70 -0.47 -19.03 -9.94
C GLN A 70 0.52 -18.07 -9.28
N VAL A 71 0.89 -18.34 -8.04
CA VAL A 71 1.75 -17.46 -7.23
C VAL A 71 3.22 -17.88 -7.32
N LYS A 72 3.49 -19.16 -7.60
CA LYS A 72 4.85 -19.71 -7.72
C LYS A 72 5.72 -18.93 -8.71
N ASP A 73 5.18 -18.60 -9.88
CA ASP A 73 5.96 -17.91 -10.90
C ASP A 73 6.22 -16.45 -10.52
N LYS A 74 5.22 -15.75 -9.95
CA LYS A 74 5.42 -14.40 -9.39
C LYS A 74 6.46 -14.36 -8.28
N VAL A 75 6.39 -15.29 -7.33
CA VAL A 75 7.34 -15.34 -6.21
C VAL A 75 8.76 -15.62 -6.69
N ARG A 76 8.90 -16.48 -7.71
CA ARG A 76 10.20 -16.73 -8.34
C ARG A 76 10.75 -15.47 -8.99
N GLU A 77 9.93 -14.74 -9.76
CA GLU A 77 10.34 -13.49 -10.40
C GLU A 77 10.76 -12.43 -9.37
N GLU A 78 9.99 -12.26 -8.29
CA GLU A 78 10.33 -11.35 -7.20
C GLU A 78 11.63 -11.74 -6.48
N LEU A 79 11.86 -13.03 -6.21
CA LEU A 79 13.11 -13.53 -5.62
C LEU A 79 14.31 -13.24 -6.51
N VAL A 80 14.20 -13.51 -7.81
CA VAL A 80 15.26 -13.22 -8.78
C VAL A 80 15.55 -11.72 -8.82
N ALA A 81 14.52 -10.88 -8.81
CA ALA A 81 14.70 -9.42 -8.80
C ALA A 81 15.39 -8.93 -7.51
N LEU A 82 15.07 -9.52 -6.35
CA LEU A 82 15.73 -9.22 -5.08
C LEU A 82 17.22 -9.59 -5.11
N GLU A 83 17.55 -10.79 -5.59
CA GLU A 83 18.94 -11.24 -5.73
C GLU A 83 19.72 -10.38 -6.74
N MET A 84 19.11 -10.05 -7.88
CA MET A 84 19.71 -9.15 -8.87
C MET A 84 20.01 -7.78 -8.28
N ASN A 85 19.09 -7.19 -7.52
CA ASN A 85 19.30 -5.90 -6.86
C ASN A 85 20.41 -5.97 -5.82
N ALA A 86 20.49 -7.06 -5.05
CA ALA A 86 21.56 -7.28 -4.08
C ALA A 86 22.93 -7.40 -4.77
N LEU A 87 23.00 -8.14 -5.89
CA LEU A 87 24.22 -8.30 -6.67
C LEU A 87 24.66 -6.99 -7.34
N ILE A 88 23.71 -6.22 -7.89
CA ILE A 88 23.97 -4.89 -8.45
C ILE A 88 24.50 -3.95 -7.36
N LYS A 89 23.96 -4.02 -6.14
CA LYS A 89 24.46 -3.21 -5.02
C LYS A 89 25.90 -3.57 -4.68
N ASP A 90 26.23 -4.85 -4.56
CA ASP A 90 27.60 -5.32 -4.27
C ASP A 90 28.58 -4.94 -5.39
N LEU A 91 28.17 -5.07 -6.66
CA LEU A 91 28.99 -4.65 -7.80
C LEU A 91 29.18 -3.13 -7.85
N LYS A 92 28.16 -2.34 -7.50
CA LYS A 92 28.27 -0.88 -7.40
C LYS A 92 29.20 -0.43 -6.28
N GLU A 93 29.20 -1.13 -5.13
CA GLU A 93 30.12 -0.84 -4.02
C GLU A 93 31.57 -1.20 -4.37
N LYS A 94 31.78 -2.27 -5.15
CA LYS A 94 33.11 -2.69 -5.62
C LYS A 94 33.61 -1.91 -6.84
N ALA A 95 32.72 -1.29 -7.60
CA ALA A 95 33.07 -0.48 -8.75
C ALA A 95 33.34 0.98 -8.34
N ARG A 96 34.44 1.56 -8.84
CA ARG A 96 34.71 2.99 -8.70
C ARG A 96 33.82 3.74 -9.69
N ILE A 97 32.71 4.30 -9.21
CA ILE A 97 31.76 5.07 -10.04
C ILE A 97 32.10 6.55 -9.90
N GLU A 98 32.62 7.16 -10.97
CA GLU A 98 32.78 8.61 -11.07
C GLU A 98 31.57 9.21 -11.78
N ILE A 99 30.84 10.10 -11.11
CA ILE A 99 29.74 10.86 -11.69
C ILE A 99 30.29 12.22 -12.08
N THR A 100 30.41 12.48 -13.38
CA THR A 100 30.80 13.81 -13.91
C THR A 100 29.54 14.63 -14.12
N LEU A 101 29.49 15.82 -13.49
CA LEU A 101 28.42 16.82 -13.64
C LEU A 101 28.64 17.72 -14.86
#